data_AF-A0A9Q8Q9G7-F1
#
_entry.id   AF-A0A9Q8Q9G7-F1
#
_cell.length_a   1.000
_cell.length_b   1.000
_cell.length_c   1.000
_cell.angle_alpha   90.00
_cell.angle_beta   90.00
_cell.angle_gamma   90.00
#
_symmetry.space_group_name_H-M   'P 1'
#
loop_
_entity.id
_entity.type
_entity.pdbx_description
1 polymer ?
#
loop_
_entity_poly.entity_id
_entity_poly.type
_entity_poly.pdbx_seq_one_letter_code
_entity_poly.pdbx_strand_id
1 'polypeptide(L)'
;MSPFIVYSPHDLNIKSQLSGNLSVGIWTLGIVAGAVAWSPTTVFTLNFLAIIPLAAVLSFATDQIAMKLGESMWGGGWLNATFGNAVELIVSIVALKDGQIEVVQSSMLGSILSNLLLVMGMCFFLGGLCHRGRTGSGTEQKFSAAVAQTSCSLMTLSSASLVIPAALYAVMNPNGSDDKFQVALILSRATAIILLVLYILYLIFSAPDA
;
A
#
# COMPACT_ATOMS: atom_id res chain seq x y z
N MET A 1 32.46 3.34 -22.26
CA MET A 1 32.46 1.95 -22.78
C MET A 1 33.09 1.11 -21.68
N SER A 2 32.39 0.32 -20.88
CA SER A 2 31.11 -0.38 -21.02
C SER A 2 29.96 0.21 -20.18
N PRO A 3 28.78 0.46 -20.77
CA PRO A 3 27.56 0.78 -20.05
C PRO A 3 26.94 -0.54 -19.59
N PHE A 4 27.25 -0.97 -18.38
CA PHE A 4 26.51 -2.06 -17.75
C PHE A 4 26.03 -1.53 -16.41
N ILE A 5 24.90 -0.82 -16.46
CA ILE A 5 24.03 -0.74 -15.28
C ILE A 5 23.71 -2.19 -14.97
N VAL A 6 24.30 -2.71 -13.89
CA VAL A 6 23.96 -4.01 -13.34
C VAL A 6 22.54 -3.86 -12.83
N TYR A 7 21.58 -4.23 -13.66
CA TYR A 7 20.17 -4.27 -13.30
C TYR A 7 20.02 -5.24 -12.12
N SER A 8 19.37 -4.79 -11.05
CA SER A 8 19.01 -5.65 -9.94
C SER A 8 18.07 -6.74 -10.48
N PRO A 9 18.04 -7.98 -9.93
CA PRO A 9 17.11 -9.03 -10.37
C PRO A 9 15.63 -8.57 -10.42
N HIS A 10 15.27 -7.55 -9.62
CA HIS A 10 13.98 -6.87 -9.66
C HIS A 10 13.69 -6.15 -11.01
N ASP A 11 14.69 -5.49 -11.60
CA ASP A 11 14.53 -4.69 -12.83
C ASP A 11 14.32 -5.57 -14.07
N LEU A 12 14.92 -6.77 -14.08
CA LEU A 12 14.74 -7.78 -15.13
C LEU A 12 13.32 -8.37 -15.12
N ASN A 13 12.76 -8.55 -13.92
CA ASN A 13 11.42 -9.12 -13.76
C ASN A 13 10.33 -8.11 -14.19
N ILE A 14 10.55 -6.82 -13.95
CA ILE A 14 9.61 -5.76 -14.36
C ILE A 14 9.64 -5.48 -15.86
N LYS A 15 10.83 -5.48 -16.50
CA LYS A 15 10.90 -5.44 -17.98
C LYS A 15 10.18 -6.63 -18.60
N SER A 16 10.29 -7.82 -18.02
CA SER A 16 9.53 -9.02 -18.41
C SER A 16 8.01 -8.86 -18.19
N GLN A 17 7.58 -8.27 -17.08
CA GLN A 17 6.17 -7.96 -16.78
C GLN A 17 5.57 -6.92 -17.74
N LEU A 18 6.36 -5.92 -18.16
CA LEU A 18 6.00 -4.91 -19.17
C LEU A 18 6.06 -5.45 -20.61
N SER A 19 7.05 -6.29 -20.92
CA SER A 19 7.24 -6.87 -22.26
C SER A 19 6.36 -8.10 -22.50
N GLY A 20 5.72 -8.63 -21.45
CA GLY A 20 4.75 -9.70 -21.56
C GLY A 20 3.51 -9.20 -22.27
N ASN A 21 3.28 -9.65 -23.50
CA ASN A 21 2.02 -9.43 -24.26
C ASN A 21 0.76 -9.70 -23.42
N LEU A 22 0.87 -10.53 -22.38
CA LEU A 22 -0.21 -10.89 -21.45
C LEU A 22 -0.69 -9.70 -20.59
N SER A 23 0.22 -8.92 -20.00
CA SER A 23 -0.14 -7.74 -19.20
C SER A 23 -0.84 -6.71 -20.07
N VAL A 24 -0.35 -6.56 -21.31
CA VAL A 24 -0.94 -5.64 -22.29
C VAL A 24 -2.30 -6.11 -22.79
N GLY A 25 -2.52 -7.42 -22.88
CA GLY A 25 -3.80 -8.01 -23.22
C GLY A 25 -4.85 -7.79 -22.12
N ILE A 26 -4.50 -7.94 -20.85
CA ILE A 26 -5.48 -7.97 -19.75
C ILE A 26 -6.16 -6.62 -19.51
N TRP A 27 -5.41 -5.52 -19.40
CA TRP A 27 -5.98 -4.18 -19.23
C TRP A 27 -6.74 -3.69 -20.49
N THR A 28 -6.28 -4.02 -21.70
CA THR A 28 -7.03 -3.68 -22.94
C THR A 28 -8.33 -4.47 -23.04
N LEU A 29 -8.32 -5.76 -22.69
CA LEU A 29 -9.53 -6.57 -22.53
C LEU A 29 -10.48 -5.99 -21.49
N GLY A 30 -9.97 -5.51 -20.35
CA GLY A 30 -10.78 -4.85 -19.32
C GLY A 30 -11.51 -3.61 -19.83
N ILE A 31 -10.81 -2.77 -20.62
CA ILE A 31 -11.38 -1.57 -21.24
C ILE A 31 -12.45 -1.94 -22.28
N VAL A 32 -12.14 -2.89 -23.17
CA VAL A 32 -13.08 -3.34 -24.21
C VAL A 32 -14.31 -4.00 -23.60
N ALA A 33 -14.13 -4.85 -22.59
CA ALA A 33 -15.24 -5.48 -21.87
C ALA A 33 -16.17 -4.44 -21.23
N GLY A 34 -15.61 -3.36 -20.66
CA GLY A 34 -16.40 -2.24 -20.14
C GLY A 34 -17.13 -1.48 -21.24
N ALA A 35 -16.46 -1.19 -22.36
CA ALA A 35 -17.04 -0.45 -23.48
C ALA A 35 -18.18 -1.22 -24.18
N VAL A 36 -18.06 -2.55 -24.26
CA VAL A 36 -19.07 -3.45 -24.86
C VAL A 36 -20.11 -3.91 -23.82
N ALA A 37 -20.06 -3.38 -22.59
CA ALA A 37 -20.99 -3.68 -21.50
C ALA A 37 -21.14 -5.20 -21.24
N TRP A 38 -20.01 -5.90 -21.11
CA TRP A 38 -20.00 -7.29 -20.65
C TRP A 38 -20.56 -7.40 -19.22
N SER A 39 -20.74 -8.64 -18.74
CA SER A 39 -21.29 -8.85 -17.40
C SER A 39 -20.49 -8.06 -16.34
N PRO A 40 -21.15 -7.40 -15.37
CA PRO A 40 -20.47 -6.56 -14.38
C PRO A 40 -19.37 -7.30 -13.61
N THR A 41 -19.60 -8.57 -13.29
CA THR A 41 -18.61 -9.44 -12.63
C THR A 41 -17.39 -9.65 -13.52
N THR A 42 -17.57 -9.91 -14.81
CA THR A 42 -16.45 -10.08 -15.75
C THR A 42 -15.65 -8.79 -15.91
N VAL A 43 -16.32 -7.65 -16.06
CA VAL A 43 -15.66 -6.34 -16.17
C VAL A 43 -14.86 -6.05 -14.90
N PHE A 44 -15.45 -6.29 -13.73
CA PHE A 44 -14.76 -6.13 -12.45
C PHE A 44 -13.52 -7.02 -12.35
N THR A 45 -13.65 -8.32 -12.59
CA THR A 45 -12.53 -9.27 -12.48
C THR A 45 -11.39 -8.94 -13.45
N LEU A 46 -11.71 -8.59 -14.71
CA LEU A 46 -10.70 -8.22 -15.69
C LEU A 46 -9.94 -6.95 -15.30
N ASN A 47 -10.66 -5.90 -14.87
CA ASN A 47 -10.04 -4.65 -14.43
C ASN A 47 -9.27 -4.83 -13.10
N PHE A 48 -9.77 -5.66 -12.18
CA PHE A 48 -9.06 -5.99 -10.94
C PHE A 48 -7.72 -6.68 -11.23
N LEU A 49 -7.71 -7.68 -12.11
CA LEU A 49 -6.48 -8.36 -12.51
C LEU A 49 -5.54 -7.45 -13.31
N ALA A 50 -6.08 -6.50 -14.08
CA ALA A 50 -5.29 -5.51 -14.81
C ALA A 50 -4.51 -4.57 -13.88
N ILE A 51 -5.07 -4.22 -12.72
CA ILE A 51 -4.43 -3.30 -11.75
C ILE A 51 -3.15 -3.90 -11.17
N ILE A 52 -3.08 -5.23 -10.96
CA ILE A 52 -1.93 -5.91 -10.34
C ILE A 52 -0.59 -5.61 -11.06
N PRO A 53 -0.43 -5.90 -12.37
CA PRO A 53 0.81 -5.56 -13.08
C PRO A 53 1.01 -4.05 -13.24
N LEU A 54 -0.08 -3.27 -13.41
CA LEU A 54 0.02 -1.81 -13.53
C LEU A 54 0.57 -1.16 -12.25
N ALA A 55 0.20 -1.68 -11.08
CA ALA A 55 0.74 -1.23 -9.79
C ALA A 55 2.26 -1.46 -9.72
N ALA A 56 2.74 -2.62 -10.18
CA ALA A 56 4.16 -2.92 -10.22
C ALA A 56 4.94 -1.98 -11.16
N VAL A 57 4.35 -1.65 -12.32
CA VAL A 57 4.93 -0.68 -13.27
C VAL A 57 4.99 0.72 -12.68
N LEU A 58 3.93 1.16 -12.01
CA LEU A 58 3.87 2.47 -11.37
C LEU A 58 4.89 2.59 -10.24
N SER A 59 5.01 1.57 -9.39
CA SER A 59 6.02 1.51 -8.33
C SER A 59 7.43 1.58 -8.90
N PHE A 60 7.74 0.80 -9.95
CA PHE A 60 9.03 0.87 -10.63
C PHE A 60 9.32 2.25 -11.23
N ALA A 61 8.35 2.84 -11.93
CA ALA A 61 8.51 4.18 -12.49
C ALA A 61 8.77 5.22 -11.39
N THR A 62 8.10 5.08 -10.25
CA THR A 62 8.27 5.92 -9.06
C THR A 62 9.69 5.79 -8.51
N ASP A 63 10.19 4.57 -8.33
CA ASP A 63 11.56 4.32 -7.85
C ASP A 63 12.60 4.94 -8.79
N GLN A 64 12.43 4.77 -10.10
CA GLN A 64 13.35 5.31 -11.10
C GLN A 64 13.38 6.85 -11.10
N ILE A 65 12.24 7.49 -10.84
CA ILE A 65 12.15 8.95 -10.71
C ILE A 65 12.74 9.40 -9.38
N ALA A 66 12.45 8.70 -8.28
CA ALA A 66 12.98 8.98 -6.95
C ALA A 66 14.52 8.93 -6.94
N MET A 67 15.12 7.92 -7.59
CA MET A 67 16.57 7.81 -7.73
C MET A 67 17.19 8.98 -8.48
N LYS A 68 16.50 9.57 -9.46
CA LYS A 68 16.99 10.72 -10.23
C LYS A 68 16.86 12.05 -9.49
N LEU A 69 15.86 12.17 -8.62
CA LEU A 69 15.64 13.34 -7.77
C LEU A 69 16.59 13.37 -6.56
N GLY A 70 17.28 12.27 -6.28
CA GLY A 70 18.17 12.11 -5.13
C GLY A 70 17.43 11.80 -3.83
N GLU A 71 18.14 11.24 -2.84
CA GLU A 71 17.61 10.86 -1.51
C GLU A 71 17.20 12.07 -0.65
N SER A 72 17.41 13.29 -1.15
CA SER A 72 17.05 14.52 -0.44
C SER A 72 15.57 14.56 -0.03
N MET A 73 15.33 15.15 1.16
CA MET A 73 14.03 15.27 1.85
C MET A 73 12.85 15.67 0.97
N TRP A 74 13.06 16.37 -0.14
CA TRP A 74 11.99 16.91 -1.00
C TRP A 74 11.73 16.10 -2.29
N GLY A 75 12.64 15.19 -2.68
CA GLY A 75 12.63 14.54 -4.00
C GLY A 75 12.11 13.11 -3.97
N GLY A 76 12.95 12.18 -3.51
CA GLY A 76 12.64 10.75 -3.57
C GLY A 76 11.65 10.26 -2.50
N GLY A 77 11.79 10.73 -1.26
CA GLY A 77 10.99 10.26 -0.13
C GLY A 77 9.49 10.54 -0.26
N TRP A 78 9.13 11.76 -0.67
CA TRP A 78 7.73 12.17 -0.87
C TRP A 78 7.10 11.51 -2.09
N LEU A 79 7.89 11.34 -3.14
CA LEU A 79 7.45 10.67 -4.36
C LEU A 79 7.11 9.21 -4.06
N ASN A 80 7.98 8.49 -3.34
CA ASN A 80 7.70 7.12 -2.91
C ASN A 80 6.53 7.04 -1.92
N ALA A 81 6.45 7.94 -0.96
CA ALA A 81 5.32 8.05 -0.03
C ALA A 81 3.96 8.17 -0.74
N THR A 82 3.90 9.01 -1.78
CA THR A 82 2.64 9.33 -2.48
C THR A 82 2.34 8.33 -3.59
N PHE A 83 3.30 8.07 -4.47
CA PHE A 83 3.11 7.21 -5.63
C PHE A 83 3.32 5.73 -5.34
N GLY A 84 4.04 5.37 -4.26
CA GLY A 84 4.12 3.99 -3.78
C GLY A 84 2.77 3.43 -3.32
N ASN A 85 1.87 4.30 -2.85
CA ASN A 85 0.49 3.96 -2.47
C ASN A 85 -0.56 4.55 -3.45
N ALA A 86 -0.15 5.01 -4.64
CA ALA A 86 -1.06 5.72 -5.55
C ALA A 86 -2.24 4.87 -6.01
N VAL A 87 -2.06 3.57 -6.23
CA VAL A 87 -3.16 2.69 -6.65
C VAL A 87 -4.26 2.65 -5.58
N GLU A 88 -3.87 2.49 -4.31
CA GLU A 88 -4.82 2.49 -3.19
C GLU A 88 -5.55 3.83 -3.07
N LEU A 89 -4.81 4.94 -3.21
CA LEU A 89 -5.36 6.30 -3.14
C LEU A 89 -6.33 6.55 -4.31
N ILE A 90 -5.99 6.19 -5.54
CA ILE A 90 -6.83 6.39 -6.73
C ILE A 90 -8.13 5.58 -6.59
N VAL A 91 -8.05 4.30 -6.24
CA VAL A 91 -9.24 3.44 -6.07
C VAL A 91 -10.13 3.98 -4.93
N SER A 92 -9.52 4.42 -3.83
CA SER A 92 -10.26 4.99 -2.70
C SER A 92 -10.98 6.29 -3.06
N ILE A 93 -10.33 7.20 -3.80
CA ILE A 93 -10.96 8.45 -4.23
C ILE A 93 -12.12 8.19 -5.20
N VAL A 94 -11.94 7.29 -6.17
CA VAL A 94 -13.01 6.93 -7.11
C VAL A 94 -14.20 6.32 -6.36
N ALA A 95 -13.95 5.39 -5.44
CA ALA A 95 -14.98 4.78 -4.61
C ALA A 95 -15.68 5.83 -3.71
N LEU A 96 -14.95 6.76 -3.09
CA LEU A 96 -15.52 7.85 -2.29
C LEU A 96 -16.40 8.78 -3.11
N LYS A 97 -16.00 9.10 -4.35
CA LYS A 97 -16.79 9.95 -5.26
C LYS A 97 -18.14 9.29 -5.60
N ASP A 98 -18.17 7.97 -5.67
CA ASP A 98 -19.38 7.17 -5.90
C ASP A 98 -20.13 6.83 -4.61
N GLY A 99 -19.74 7.41 -3.47
CA GLY A 99 -20.41 7.21 -2.17
C GLY A 99 -20.12 5.86 -1.50
N GLN A 100 -19.14 5.10 -2.00
CA GLN A 100 -18.79 3.76 -1.50
C GLN A 100 -17.88 3.82 -0.26
N ILE A 101 -18.36 4.46 0.82
CA ILE A 101 -17.58 4.67 2.05
C ILE A 101 -17.17 3.35 2.70
N GLU A 102 -18.07 2.37 2.74
CA GLU A 102 -17.81 1.05 3.34
C GLU A 102 -16.70 0.28 2.60
N VAL A 103 -16.66 0.39 1.27
CA VAL A 103 -15.61 -0.21 0.44
C VAL A 103 -14.26 0.42 0.76
N VAL A 104 -14.21 1.75 0.91
CA VAL A 104 -12.98 2.49 1.22
C VAL A 104 -12.48 2.13 2.62
N GLN A 105 -13.36 2.11 3.62
CA GLN A 105 -13.02 1.72 4.99
C GLN A 105 -12.50 0.28 5.05
N SER A 106 -13.19 -0.65 4.40
CA SER A 106 -12.81 -2.06 4.35
C SER A 106 -11.48 -2.26 3.62
N SER A 107 -11.24 -1.52 2.53
CA SER A 107 -9.98 -1.56 1.77
C SER A 107 -8.80 -1.04 2.58
N MET A 108 -8.97 0.06 3.33
CA MET A 108 -7.90 0.62 4.17
C MET A 108 -7.50 -0.34 5.30
N LEU A 109 -8.49 -0.91 6.00
CA LEU A 109 -8.22 -1.94 7.03
C LEU A 109 -7.60 -3.20 6.41
N GLY A 110 -8.10 -3.61 5.24
CA GLY A 110 -7.59 -4.75 4.49
C GLY A 110 -6.13 -4.59 4.08
N SER A 111 -5.72 -3.39 3.63
CA SER A 111 -4.31 -3.10 3.28
C SER A 111 -3.38 -3.24 4.49
N ILE A 112 -3.76 -2.67 5.64
CA ILE A 112 -3.00 -2.81 6.89
C ILE A 112 -2.86 -4.28 7.28
N LEU A 113 -3.97 -5.03 7.32
CA LEU A 113 -3.97 -6.45 7.67
C LEU A 113 -3.17 -7.31 6.68
N SER A 114 -3.29 -7.02 5.38
CA SER A 114 -2.54 -7.70 4.33
C SER A 114 -1.03 -7.51 4.51
N ASN A 115 -0.56 -6.28 4.74
CA ASN A 115 0.86 -6.00 4.94
C ASN A 115 1.39 -6.62 6.25
N LEU A 116 0.60 -6.55 7.33
CA LEU A 116 0.98 -7.06 8.64
C LEU A 116 0.99 -8.58 8.76
N LEU A 117 -0.01 -9.26 8.22
CA LEU A 117 -0.23 -10.68 8.45
C LEU A 117 0.08 -11.49 7.20
N LEU A 118 -0.49 -11.11 6.06
CA LEU A 118 -0.36 -11.90 4.83
C LEU A 118 1.04 -11.77 4.24
N VAL A 119 1.48 -10.56 3.92
CA VAL A 119 2.80 -10.31 3.31
C VAL A 119 3.91 -10.72 4.27
N MET A 120 3.89 -10.23 5.51
CA MET A 120 4.88 -10.60 6.53
C MET A 120 4.89 -12.11 6.80
N GLY A 121 3.72 -12.74 6.95
CA GLY A 121 3.60 -14.18 7.18
C GLY A 121 4.13 -15.00 6.02
N MET A 122 3.85 -14.58 4.78
CA MET A 122 4.41 -15.21 3.57
C MET A 122 5.92 -15.02 3.47
N CYS A 123 6.45 -13.86 3.86
CA CYS A 123 7.90 -13.62 3.93
C CYS A 123 8.58 -14.57 4.93
N PHE A 124 8.01 -14.78 6.11
CA PHE A 124 8.54 -15.74 7.09
C PHE A 124 8.37 -17.19 6.63
N PHE A 125 7.22 -17.53 6.06
CA PHE A 125 6.92 -18.88 5.59
C PHE A 125 7.84 -19.28 4.44
N LEU A 126 7.86 -18.51 3.34
CA LEU A 126 8.68 -18.79 2.17
C LEU A 126 10.17 -18.55 2.44
N GLY A 127 10.51 -17.48 3.16
CA GLY A 127 11.88 -17.20 3.59
C GLY A 127 12.44 -18.33 4.46
N GLY A 128 11.64 -18.83 5.40
CA GLY A 128 11.95 -19.99 6.21
C GLY A 128 12.12 -21.27 5.39
N LEU A 129 11.23 -21.54 4.41
CA LEU A 129 11.36 -22.71 3.52
C LEU A 129 12.65 -22.66 2.68
N CYS A 130 12.99 -21.49 2.12
CA CYS A 130 14.21 -21.32 1.33
C CYS A 130 15.49 -21.46 2.16
N HIS A 131 15.49 -20.95 3.40
CA HIS A 131 16.69 -20.96 4.25
C HIS A 131 16.76 -22.15 5.22
N ARG A 132 15.77 -23.04 5.25
CA ARG A 132 15.72 -24.24 6.12
C ARG A 132 16.89 -25.20 5.91
N GLY A 133 17.50 -25.19 4.73
CA GLY A 133 18.52 -26.18 4.33
C GLY A 133 17.93 -27.59 4.21
N ARG A 134 18.58 -28.47 3.44
CA ARG A 134 18.07 -29.83 3.16
C ARG A 134 18.13 -30.77 4.38
N THR A 135 18.86 -30.38 5.43
CA THR A 135 19.14 -31.15 6.65
C THR A 135 18.63 -30.48 7.94
N GLY A 136 17.89 -29.37 7.84
CA GLY A 136 17.38 -28.65 9.01
C GLY A 136 18.40 -27.74 9.73
N SER A 137 19.63 -27.62 9.24
CA SER A 137 20.61 -26.61 9.70
C SER A 137 20.40 -25.27 8.99
N GLY A 138 19.17 -24.78 9.00
CA GLY A 138 18.81 -23.56 8.29
C GLY A 138 19.49 -22.31 8.86
N THR A 139 19.63 -21.28 8.04
CA THR A 139 20.14 -19.98 8.49
C THR A 139 18.95 -19.08 8.84
N GLU A 140 18.93 -18.52 10.04
CA GLU A 140 17.91 -17.55 10.41
C GLU A 140 18.07 -16.25 9.61
N GLN A 141 16.95 -15.68 9.18
CA GLN A 141 16.94 -14.37 8.52
C GLN A 141 17.29 -13.30 9.56
N LYS A 142 18.27 -12.46 9.25
CA LYS A 142 18.71 -11.37 10.14
C LYS A 142 17.99 -10.08 9.76
N PHE A 143 17.54 -9.36 10.77
CA PHE A 143 16.90 -8.05 10.62
C PHE A 143 17.54 -7.08 11.62
N SER A 144 17.58 -5.79 11.27
CA SER A 144 17.97 -4.76 12.23
C SER A 144 16.85 -4.59 13.26
N ALA A 145 17.10 -5.03 14.50
CA ALA A 145 16.13 -4.93 15.58
C ALA A 145 15.70 -3.47 15.83
N ALA A 146 16.61 -2.51 15.72
CA ALA A 146 16.31 -1.10 15.92
C ALA A 146 15.31 -0.56 14.89
N VAL A 147 15.56 -0.81 13.59
CA VAL A 147 14.68 -0.33 12.50
C VAL A 147 13.33 -1.02 12.56
N ALA A 148 13.31 -2.33 12.75
CA ALA A 148 12.07 -3.11 12.87
C ALA A 148 11.23 -2.64 14.08
N GLN A 149 11.88 -2.40 15.23
CA GLN A 149 11.18 -1.93 16.43
C GLN A 149 10.55 -0.56 16.21
N THR A 150 11.26 0.39 15.61
CA THR A 150 10.72 1.73 15.33
C THR A 150 9.52 1.66 14.38
N SER A 151 9.60 0.90 13.29
CA SER A 151 8.50 0.72 12.35
C SER A 151 7.29 0.03 12.99
N CYS A 152 7.50 -1.01 13.80
CA CYS A 152 6.43 -1.70 14.52
C CYS A 152 5.72 -0.79 15.54
N SER A 153 6.47 0.04 16.28
CA SER A 153 5.90 0.98 17.24
C SER A 153 5.06 2.06 16.55
N LEU A 154 5.54 2.62 15.42
CA LEU A 154 4.77 3.59 14.63
C LEU A 154 3.51 2.99 14.01
N MET A 155 3.62 1.77 13.48
CA MET A 155 2.48 1.06 12.88
C MET A 155 1.43 0.67 13.92
N THR A 156 1.86 0.29 15.12
CA THR A 156 0.96 0.02 16.25
C THR A 156 0.24 1.30 16.69
N LEU A 157 0.97 2.40 16.82
CA LEU A 157 0.39 3.71 17.15
C LEU A 157 -0.64 4.12 16.10
N SER A 158 -0.27 4.07 14.82
CA SER A 158 -1.15 4.44 13.70
C SER A 158 -2.41 3.57 13.64
N SER A 159 -2.26 2.24 13.74
CA SER A 159 -3.39 1.31 13.71
C SER A 159 -4.31 1.48 14.92
N ALA A 160 -3.75 1.67 16.12
CA ALA A 160 -4.53 1.94 17.33
C ALA A 160 -5.31 3.25 17.22
N SER A 161 -4.68 4.31 16.71
CA SER A 161 -5.35 5.60 16.48
C SER A 161 -6.53 5.49 15.51
N LEU A 162 -6.42 4.67 14.44
CA LEU A 162 -7.53 4.43 13.51
C LEU A 162 -8.70 3.68 14.16
N VAL A 163 -8.43 2.78 15.12
CA VAL A 163 -9.47 1.99 15.81
C VAL A 163 -10.24 2.82 16.84
N ILE A 164 -9.63 3.84 17.45
CA ILE A 164 -10.24 4.64 18.53
C ILE A 164 -11.59 5.25 18.12
N PRO A 165 -11.72 5.99 16.99
CA PRO A 165 -13.02 6.54 16.57
C PRO A 165 -14.08 5.48 16.30
N ALA A 166 -13.68 4.33 15.74
CA ALA A 166 -14.59 3.22 15.45
C ALA A 166 -15.11 2.54 16.73
N ALA A 167 -14.23 2.31 17.70
CA ALA A 167 -14.59 1.74 19.00
C ALA A 167 -15.50 2.68 19.80
N LEU A 168 -15.21 3.99 19.80
CA LEU A 168 -16.06 4.99 20.44
C LEU A 168 -17.45 5.04 19.79
N TYR A 169 -17.53 5.04 18.47
CA TYR A 169 -18.80 4.99 17.75
C TYR A 169 -19.64 3.76 18.14
N ALA A 170 -19.01 2.60 18.31
CA ALA A 170 -19.68 1.34 18.68
C ALA A 170 -20.23 1.35 20.12
N VAL A 171 -19.61 2.06 21.06
CA VAL A 171 -19.98 2.07 22.49
C VAL A 171 -20.92 3.23 22.86
N MET A 172 -21.00 4.29 22.05
CA MET A 172 -21.90 5.42 22.32
C MET A 172 -23.38 4.97 22.36
N ASN A 173 -24.17 5.53 23.27
CA ASN A 173 -25.59 5.18 23.46
C ASN A 173 -26.50 5.74 22.35
N PRO A 174 -27.51 4.99 21.86
CA PRO A 174 -28.35 5.34 20.70
C PRO A 174 -29.33 6.51 20.89
N ASN A 175 -29.38 7.16 22.07
CA ASN A 175 -30.44 8.13 22.42
C ASN A 175 -30.41 9.47 21.66
N GLY A 176 -29.63 9.59 20.58
CA GLY A 176 -29.55 10.76 19.70
C GLY A 176 -28.71 10.47 18.46
N SER A 177 -29.27 9.73 17.49
CA SER A 177 -28.54 9.21 16.31
C SER A 177 -27.77 10.27 15.53
N ASP A 178 -28.32 11.47 15.40
CA ASP A 178 -27.73 12.57 14.64
C ASP A 178 -26.51 13.17 15.37
N ASP A 179 -26.58 13.33 16.70
CA ASP A 179 -25.46 13.79 17.52
C ASP A 179 -24.32 12.76 17.52
N LYS A 180 -24.63 11.47 17.54
CA LYS A 180 -23.62 10.40 17.48
C LYS A 180 -22.81 10.44 16.18
N PHE A 181 -23.49 10.62 15.06
CA PHE A 181 -22.84 10.69 13.75
C PHE A 181 -21.93 11.93 13.65
N GLN A 182 -22.41 13.09 14.11
CA GLN A 182 -21.62 14.32 14.11
C GLN A 182 -20.38 14.20 15.02
N VAL A 183 -20.54 13.67 16.23
CA VAL A 183 -19.43 13.45 17.16
C VAL A 183 -18.41 12.47 16.57
N ALA A 184 -18.85 11.37 15.96
CA ALA A 184 -17.96 10.40 15.33
C ALA A 184 -17.19 11.00 14.15
N LEU A 185 -17.85 11.83 13.32
CA LEU A 185 -17.19 12.55 12.24
C LEU A 185 -16.14 13.54 12.74
N ILE A 186 -16.45 14.31 13.78
CA ILE A 186 -15.51 15.27 14.38
C ILE A 186 -14.29 14.53 14.92
N LEU A 187 -14.50 13.43 15.66
CA LEU A 187 -13.42 12.60 16.20
C LEU A 187 -12.57 11.97 15.09
N SER A 188 -13.20 11.44 14.04
CA SER A 188 -12.50 10.86 12.89
C SER A 188 -11.67 11.91 12.15
N ARG A 189 -12.21 13.11 11.91
CA ARG A 189 -11.48 14.22 11.28
C ARG A 189 -10.33 14.72 12.13
N ALA A 190 -10.52 14.88 13.44
CA ALA A 190 -9.45 15.26 14.36
C ALA A 190 -8.32 14.22 14.36
N THR A 191 -8.68 12.94 14.43
CA THR A 191 -7.71 11.83 14.38
C THR A 191 -6.96 11.80 13.06
N ALA A 192 -7.64 11.99 11.93
CA ALA A 192 -7.01 12.05 10.61
C ALA A 192 -6.01 13.22 10.49
N ILE A 193 -6.35 14.41 11.02
CA ILE A 193 -5.42 15.56 11.04
C ILE A 193 -4.20 15.26 11.90
N ILE A 194 -4.38 14.71 13.10
CA ILE A 194 -3.27 14.34 13.99
C ILE A 194 -2.36 13.31 13.32
N LEU A 195 -2.93 12.26 12.73
CA LEU A 195 -2.18 11.23 12.01
C LEU A 195 -1.43 11.80 10.80
N LEU A 196 -2.03 12.74 10.06
CA LEU A 196 -1.36 13.40 8.94
C LEU A 196 -0.17 14.25 9.41
N VAL A 197 -0.32 15.00 10.51
CA VAL A 197 0.79 15.77 11.10
C VAL A 197 1.91 14.83 11.56
N LEU A 198 1.57 13.76 12.29
CA LEU A 198 2.54 12.76 12.72
C LEU A 198 3.24 12.08 11.54
N TYR A 199 2.52 11.81 10.46
CA TYR A 199 3.09 11.27 9.23
C TYR A 199 4.09 12.23 8.57
N ILE A 200 3.76 13.52 8.48
CA ILE A 200 4.68 14.54 7.95
C ILE A 200 5.92 14.66 8.84
N LEU A 201 5.76 14.69 10.16
CA LEU A 201 6.88 14.72 11.10
C LEU A 201 7.75 13.47 10.99
N TYR A 202 7.14 12.29 10.80
CA TYR A 202 7.85 11.05 10.53
C TYR A 202 8.64 11.11 9.23
N LEU A 203 8.06 11.62 8.14
CA LEU A 203 8.77 11.78 6.88
C LEU A 203 9.98 12.73 7.01
N ILE A 204 9.83 13.82 7.76
CA ILE A 204 10.94 14.76 8.03
C ILE A 204 12.04 14.07 8.84
N PHE A 205 11.69 13.31 9.88
CA PHE A 205 12.66 12.59 10.72
C PHE A 205 13.33 11.41 9.98
N SER A 206 12.60 10.75 9.09
CA SER A 206 13.08 9.59 8.34
C SER A 206 13.92 9.97 7.12
N ALA A 207 13.83 11.21 6.64
CA ALA A 207 14.68 11.69 5.57
C ALA A 207 16.11 11.86 6.12
N PRO A 208 17.14 11.26 5.49
CA PRO A 208 18.52 11.53 5.87
C PRO A 208 18.81 13.02 5.72
N ASP A 209 19.45 13.61 6.74
CA ASP A 209 20.02 14.96 6.63
C ASP A 209 20.94 15.02 5.39
N ALA A 210 20.74 16.04 4.56
CA ALA A 210 21.59 16.35 3.42
C ALA A 210 23.03 16.66 3.81
#